data_AF-A0A538LSI2-F1
#
_entry.id   AF-A0A538LSI2-F1
#
_cell.length_a   1.000
_cell.length_b   1.000
_cell.length_c   1.000
_cell.angle_alpha   90.00
_cell.angle_beta   90.00
_cell.angle_gamma   90.00
#
_symmetry.space_group_name_H-M   'P 1'
#
loop_
_entity.id
_entity.type
_entity.pdbx_description
1 polymer ?
#
loop_
_entity_poly.entity_id
_entity_poly.type
_entity_poly.pdbx_seq_one_letter_code
_entity_poly.pdbx_strand_id
1 'polypeptide(L)'
;MVSKLKTRLAREESGFTLIELLVVIVILGILVAIAVPSYLSFRGNAQDAAAKSNVRSAIPAAEAWYQDPNGGNSAYTNLSAANLAKEAPGVSPKVGVSVLASGAAYCLWDDEATGHGAYYVGGDTTGITDTNNPKAAYSSVTGSTTGATPGATICGKIS
;
A
#
# COMPACT_ATOMS: atom_id res chain seq x y z
N MET A 1 -17.45 51.28 -41.84
CA MET A 1 -17.90 50.24 -40.89
C MET A 1 -16.95 50.00 -39.70
N VAL A 2 -15.64 50.24 -39.82
CA VAL A 2 -14.63 49.95 -38.78
C VAL A 2 -14.78 50.78 -37.48
N SER A 3 -15.41 51.96 -37.54
CA SER A 3 -15.61 52.85 -36.38
C SER A 3 -16.46 52.24 -35.26
N LYS A 4 -17.41 51.36 -35.56
CA LYS A 4 -18.26 50.70 -34.54
C LYS A 4 -17.55 49.60 -33.75
N LEU A 5 -16.40 49.10 -34.24
CA LEU A 5 -15.61 48.07 -33.55
C LEU A 5 -14.69 48.69 -32.47
N LYS A 6 -14.15 49.89 -32.71
CA LYS A 6 -13.31 50.60 -31.73
C LYS A 6 -14.08 51.03 -30.47
N THR A 7 -15.37 51.31 -30.59
CA THR A 7 -16.22 51.73 -29.45
C THR A 7 -16.63 50.56 -28.55
N ARG A 8 -16.57 49.31 -29.04
CA ARG A 8 -16.84 48.11 -28.24
C ARG A 8 -15.64 47.69 -27.40
N LEU A 9 -14.43 47.85 -27.95
CA LEU A 9 -13.16 47.62 -27.23
C LEU A 9 -12.91 48.65 -26.11
N ALA A 10 -13.45 49.86 -26.23
CA ALA A 10 -13.26 50.92 -25.24
C ALA A 10 -14.27 50.91 -24.06
N ARG A 11 -15.25 50.00 -24.04
CA ARG A 11 -16.35 50.02 -23.05
C ARG A 11 -16.37 48.85 -22.06
N GLU A 12 -15.42 47.91 -22.10
CA GLU A 12 -15.44 46.72 -21.22
C GLU A 12 -14.05 46.31 -20.68
N GLU A 13 -13.10 47.24 -20.54
CA GLU A 13 -11.86 46.96 -19.79
C GLU A 13 -12.06 47.25 -18.29
N SER A 14 -12.97 46.51 -17.65
CA SER A 14 -13.00 46.40 -16.19
C SER A 14 -11.89 45.42 -15.78
N GLY A 15 -10.66 45.92 -15.65
CA GLY A 15 -9.52 45.14 -15.19
C GLY A 15 -9.72 44.66 -13.75
N PHE A 16 -9.40 43.39 -13.50
CA PHE A 16 -9.34 42.81 -12.15
C PHE A 16 -8.44 43.68 -11.28
N THR A 17 -8.93 44.14 -10.13
CA THR A 17 -8.12 44.96 -9.25
C THR A 17 -7.05 44.08 -8.58
N LEU A 18 -5.85 44.61 -8.37
CA LEU A 18 -4.80 43.87 -7.64
C LEU A 18 -5.25 43.49 -6.22
N ILE A 19 -6.14 44.29 -5.62
CA ILE A 19 -6.70 44.02 -4.29
C ILE A 19 -7.71 42.86 -4.31
N GLU A 20 -8.49 42.68 -5.39
CA GLU A 20 -9.37 41.51 -5.53
C GLU A 20 -8.58 40.21 -5.59
N LEU A 21 -7.50 40.18 -6.38
CA LEU A 21 -6.64 38.99 -6.42
C LEU A 21 -5.92 38.75 -5.09
N LEU A 22 -5.54 39.81 -4.37
CA LEU A 22 -4.89 39.70 -3.07
C LEU A 22 -5.81 39.05 -2.02
N VAL A 23 -7.06 39.49 -1.90
CA VAL A 23 -7.99 38.90 -0.92
C VAL A 23 -8.27 37.43 -1.25
N VAL A 24 -8.38 37.08 -2.54
CA VAL A 24 -8.62 35.70 -2.97
C VAL A 24 -7.47 34.77 -2.57
N ILE A 25 -6.21 35.15 -2.83
CA ILE A 25 -5.07 34.31 -2.43
C ILE A 25 -4.92 34.18 -0.92
N VAL A 26 -5.32 35.21 -0.15
CA VAL A 26 -5.34 35.15 1.31
C VAL A 26 -6.37 34.11 1.78
N ILE A 27 -7.58 34.13 1.24
CA ILE A 27 -8.62 33.15 1.58
C ILE A 27 -8.18 31.74 1.15
N LEU A 28 -7.65 31.58 -0.07
CA LEU A 28 -7.13 30.29 -0.55
C LEU A 28 -5.98 29.78 0.35
N GLY A 29 -5.10 30.66 0.82
CA GLY A 29 -4.02 30.31 1.74
C GLY A 29 -4.54 29.73 3.06
N ILE A 30 -5.60 30.32 3.63
CA ILE A 30 -6.24 29.82 4.85
C ILE A 30 -6.84 28.43 4.63
N LEU A 31 -7.52 28.22 3.49
CA LEU A 31 -8.11 26.92 3.16
C LEU A 31 -7.04 25.83 2.97
N VAL A 32 -5.96 26.14 2.24
CA VAL A 32 -4.86 25.20 2.00
C VAL A 32 -4.15 24.82 3.30
N ALA A 33 -3.96 25.77 4.22
CA ALA A 33 -3.29 25.52 5.49
C ALA A 33 -3.98 24.42 6.34
N ILE A 34 -5.31 24.35 6.29
CA ILE A 34 -6.09 23.33 7.01
C ILE A 34 -6.23 22.05 6.17
N ALA A 35 -6.40 22.18 4.84
CA ALA A 35 -6.68 21.06 3.96
C ALA A 35 -5.48 20.13 3.75
N VAL A 36 -4.27 20.67 3.60
CA VAL A 36 -3.06 19.88 3.29
C VAL A 36 -2.75 18.80 4.34
N PRO A 37 -2.67 19.08 5.66
CA PRO A 37 -2.36 18.03 6.63
C PRO A 37 -3.42 16.93 6.67
N SER A 38 -4.71 17.29 6.53
CA SER A 38 -5.81 16.33 6.46
C SER A 38 -5.71 15.44 5.21
N TYR A 39 -5.42 16.04 4.06
CA TYR A 39 -5.26 15.32 2.80
C TYR A 39 -4.09 14.32 2.83
N LEU A 40 -2.95 14.71 3.41
CA LEU A 40 -1.79 13.83 3.56
C LEU A 40 -2.12 12.61 4.44
N SER A 41 -2.83 12.81 5.55
CA SER A 41 -3.27 11.71 6.41
C SER A 41 -4.28 10.80 5.71
N PHE A 42 -5.25 11.35 4.98
CA PHE A 42 -6.21 10.57 4.21
C PHE A 42 -5.53 9.71 3.15
N ARG A 43 -4.55 10.28 2.43
CA ARG A 43 -3.76 9.54 1.44
C ARG A 43 -2.99 8.38 2.09
N GLY A 44 -2.35 8.61 3.23
CA GLY A 44 -1.63 7.55 3.95
C GLY A 44 -2.56 6.42 4.39
N ASN A 45 -3.72 6.75 4.96
CA ASN A 45 -4.72 5.76 5.36
C ASN A 45 -5.27 4.96 4.16
N ALA A 46 -5.45 5.61 3.01
CA ALA A 46 -5.88 4.94 1.78
C ALA A 46 -4.80 3.98 1.24
N GLN A 47 -3.52 4.34 1.35
CA GLN A 47 -2.41 3.48 0.99
C GLN A 47 -2.32 2.25 1.91
N ASP A 48 -2.42 2.43 3.22
CA ASP A 48 -2.46 1.31 4.17
C ASP A 48 -3.66 0.39 3.94
N ALA A 49 -4.84 0.95 3.60
CA ALA A 49 -6.03 0.16 3.28
C ALA A 49 -5.85 -0.65 1.99
N ALA A 50 -5.27 -0.04 0.94
CA ALA A 50 -4.97 -0.72 -0.32
C ALA A 50 -3.97 -1.86 -0.12
N ALA A 51 -2.87 -1.60 0.59
CA ALA A 51 -1.86 -2.62 0.90
C ALA A 51 -2.47 -3.80 1.69
N LYS A 52 -3.31 -3.51 2.71
CA LYS A 52 -4.03 -4.56 3.46
C LYS A 52 -4.95 -5.38 2.56
N SER A 53 -5.63 -4.74 1.61
CA SER A 53 -6.51 -5.43 0.67
C SER A 53 -5.73 -6.37 -0.25
N ASN A 54 -4.59 -5.90 -0.77
CA ASN A 54 -3.71 -6.68 -1.65
C ASN A 54 -3.11 -7.87 -0.93
N VAL A 55 -2.61 -7.68 0.30
CA VAL A 55 -2.11 -8.80 1.12
C VAL A 55 -3.23 -9.77 1.44
N ARG A 56 -4.43 -9.28 1.81
CA ARG A 56 -5.58 -10.14 2.14
C ARG A 56 -6.04 -10.99 0.96
N SER A 57 -6.02 -10.46 -0.26
CA SER A 57 -6.39 -11.23 -1.46
C SER A 57 -5.34 -12.29 -1.82
N ALA A 58 -4.10 -12.12 -1.37
CA ALA A 58 -3.00 -13.05 -1.59
C ALA A 58 -2.95 -14.23 -0.59
N ILE A 59 -3.54 -14.09 0.61
CA ILE A 59 -3.61 -15.16 1.62
C ILE A 59 -4.17 -16.47 1.06
N PRO A 60 -5.38 -16.51 0.45
CA PRO A 60 -5.93 -17.78 -0.05
C PRO A 60 -5.07 -18.41 -1.16
N ALA A 61 -4.31 -17.61 -1.91
CA ALA A 61 -3.38 -18.13 -2.92
C ALA A 61 -2.16 -18.81 -2.29
N ALA A 62 -1.65 -18.28 -1.17
CA ALA A 62 -0.61 -18.94 -0.39
C ALA A 62 -1.09 -20.27 0.23
N GLU A 63 -2.31 -20.28 0.78
CA GLU A 63 -2.93 -21.50 1.32
C GLU A 63 -3.24 -22.54 0.22
N ALA A 64 -3.63 -22.09 -0.97
CA ALA A 64 -3.81 -22.97 -2.13
C ALA A 64 -2.49 -23.62 -2.56
N TRP A 65 -1.40 -22.84 -2.60
CA TRP A 65 -0.07 -23.38 -2.90
C TRP A 65 0.33 -24.51 -1.96
N TYR A 66 0.08 -24.36 -0.65
CA TYR A 66 0.37 -25.41 0.34
C TYR A 66 -0.27 -26.75 -0.01
N GLN A 67 -1.46 -26.70 -0.62
CA GLN A 67 -2.23 -27.86 -1.04
C GLN A 67 -1.90 -28.34 -2.46
N ASP A 68 -1.18 -27.55 -3.28
CA ASP A 68 -0.81 -27.94 -4.64
C ASP A 68 0.23 -29.09 -4.62
N PRO A 69 -0.11 -30.26 -5.20
CA PRO A 69 0.83 -31.37 -5.32
C PRO A 69 2.05 -31.07 -6.20
N ASN A 70 1.96 -30.08 -7.10
CA ASN A 70 3.03 -29.74 -8.05
C ASN A 70 3.97 -28.64 -7.55
N GLY A 71 3.69 -28.06 -6.37
CA GLY A 71 4.37 -26.88 -5.87
C GLY A 71 4.64 -26.92 -4.38
N GLY A 72 3.59 -26.90 -3.55
CA GLY A 72 3.71 -26.80 -2.10
C GLY A 72 3.84 -28.15 -1.38
N ASN A 73 3.12 -29.19 -1.83
CA ASN A 73 3.18 -30.54 -1.23
C ASN A 73 3.23 -30.53 0.31
N SER A 74 2.26 -29.85 0.95
CA SER A 74 2.19 -29.65 2.40
C SER A 74 3.32 -28.80 3.00
N ALA A 75 3.88 -27.88 2.21
CA ALA A 75 4.83 -26.87 2.63
C ALA A 75 4.69 -25.58 1.81
N TYR A 76 5.20 -24.48 2.33
CA TYR A 76 5.29 -23.21 1.61
C TYR A 76 6.61 -23.07 0.83
N THR A 77 7.38 -24.15 0.68
CA THR A 77 8.65 -24.10 -0.05
C THR A 77 8.43 -23.59 -1.46
N ASN A 78 9.37 -22.77 -1.95
CA ASN A 78 9.30 -22.12 -3.27
C ASN A 78 8.06 -21.23 -3.50
N LEU A 79 7.28 -20.90 -2.46
CA LEU A 79 6.27 -19.86 -2.57
C LEU A 79 6.97 -18.54 -2.92
N SER A 80 6.54 -17.94 -4.02
CA SER A 80 7.08 -16.69 -4.55
C SER A 80 5.94 -15.89 -5.16
N ALA A 81 6.13 -14.58 -5.38
CA ALA A 81 5.12 -13.74 -6.03
C ALA A 81 4.68 -14.30 -7.40
N ALA A 82 5.62 -14.91 -8.15
CA ALA A 82 5.33 -15.52 -9.44
C ALA A 82 4.45 -16.78 -9.33
N ASN A 83 4.68 -17.61 -8.30
CA ASN A 83 3.87 -18.79 -8.06
C ASN A 83 2.50 -18.42 -7.47
N LEU A 84 2.44 -17.40 -6.61
CA LEU A 84 1.18 -16.83 -6.12
C LEU A 84 0.27 -16.36 -7.25
N ALA A 85 0.84 -15.69 -8.26
CA ALA A 85 0.11 -15.22 -9.43
C ALA A 85 -0.39 -16.36 -10.34
N LYS A 86 0.22 -17.55 -10.29
CA LYS A 86 -0.28 -18.74 -11.00
C LYS A 86 -1.48 -19.34 -10.28
N GLU A 87 -1.42 -19.43 -8.95
CA GLU A 87 -2.53 -19.91 -8.12
C GLU A 87 -3.74 -18.97 -8.22
N ALA A 88 -3.49 -17.66 -8.19
CA ALA A 88 -4.52 -16.63 -8.27
C ALA A 88 -4.05 -15.44 -9.12
N PRO A 89 -4.47 -15.38 -10.41
CA PRO A 89 -4.10 -14.28 -11.32
C PRO A 89 -4.57 -12.89 -10.88
N GLY A 90 -5.52 -12.81 -9.93
CA GLY A 90 -6.04 -11.56 -9.37
C GLY A 90 -5.20 -10.98 -8.23
N VAL A 91 -4.11 -11.65 -7.83
CA VAL A 91 -3.20 -11.12 -6.81
C VAL A 91 -2.43 -9.92 -7.36
N SER A 92 -2.36 -8.86 -6.56
CA SER A 92 -1.62 -7.65 -6.93
C SER A 92 -0.13 -7.98 -7.14
N PRO A 93 0.50 -7.54 -8.24
CA PRO A 93 1.93 -7.78 -8.50
C PRO A 93 2.85 -7.05 -7.50
N LYS A 94 2.30 -6.16 -6.68
CA LYS A 94 3.02 -5.51 -5.58
C LYS A 94 3.22 -6.41 -4.37
N VAL A 95 2.49 -7.52 -4.28
CA VAL A 95 2.60 -8.41 -3.12
C VAL A 95 3.94 -9.16 -3.18
N GLY A 96 4.81 -8.86 -2.23
CA GLY A 96 6.03 -9.59 -1.97
C GLY A 96 5.78 -10.81 -1.08
N VAL A 97 6.67 -11.78 -1.19
CA VAL A 97 6.58 -13.08 -0.52
C VAL A 97 7.94 -13.50 0.03
N SER A 98 7.97 -13.98 1.26
CA SER A 98 9.10 -14.67 1.86
C SER A 98 8.60 -15.94 2.53
N VAL A 99 9.47 -16.93 2.60
CA VAL A 99 9.19 -18.21 3.22
C VAL A 99 10.30 -18.51 4.20
N LEU A 100 9.93 -19.05 5.35
CA LEU A 100 10.90 -19.62 6.26
C LEU A 100 11.63 -20.79 5.58
N ALA A 101 12.93 -20.96 5.84
CA ALA A 101 13.71 -22.01 5.19
C ALA A 101 13.14 -23.44 5.40
N SER A 102 12.42 -23.68 6.49
CA SER A 102 11.72 -24.94 6.78
C SER A 102 10.49 -25.17 5.91
N GLY A 103 9.98 -24.15 5.21
CA GLY A 103 8.71 -24.19 4.49
C GLY A 103 7.48 -24.20 5.41
N ALA A 104 7.67 -24.03 6.72
CA ALA A 104 6.59 -24.15 7.70
C ALA A 104 5.72 -22.88 7.80
N ALA A 105 6.28 -21.71 7.51
CA ALA A 105 5.61 -20.42 7.59
C ALA A 105 6.01 -19.51 6.43
N TYR A 106 5.14 -18.54 6.11
CA TYR A 106 5.34 -17.55 5.05
C TYR A 106 4.96 -16.15 5.51
N CYS A 107 5.52 -15.14 4.86
CA CYS A 107 5.08 -13.75 4.98
C CYS A 107 4.69 -13.19 3.62
N LEU A 108 3.58 -12.47 3.61
CA LEU A 108 3.12 -11.65 2.50
C LEU A 108 3.21 -10.19 2.91
N TRP A 109 3.64 -9.32 2.00
CA TRP A 109 3.65 -7.89 2.24
C TRP A 109 3.32 -7.11 0.98
N ASP A 110 2.86 -5.88 1.17
CA ASP A 110 2.75 -4.88 0.12
C ASP A 110 3.30 -3.57 0.67
N ASP A 111 4.32 -3.03 0.00
CA ASP A 111 4.96 -1.78 0.35
C ASP A 111 4.56 -0.65 -0.59
N GLU A 112 4.27 0.50 0.01
CA GLU A 112 4.06 1.75 -0.70
C GLU A 112 5.26 2.66 -0.44
N ALA A 113 5.80 3.27 -1.50
CA ALA A 113 7.00 4.09 -1.48
C ALA A 113 6.96 5.30 -0.51
N THR A 114 5.79 5.58 0.08
CA THR A 114 5.53 6.63 1.06
C THR A 114 5.72 6.18 2.52
N GLY A 115 6.23 4.96 2.76
CA GLY A 115 6.39 4.39 4.10
C GLY A 115 5.10 3.80 4.69
N HIS A 116 4.09 3.61 3.83
CA HIS A 116 2.84 2.93 4.13
C HIS A 116 2.91 1.49 3.62
N GLY A 117 2.11 0.60 4.19
CA GLY A 117 2.16 -0.80 3.79
C GLY A 117 1.50 -1.75 4.78
N ALA A 118 1.42 -3.01 4.35
CA ALA A 118 0.83 -4.07 5.14
C ALA A 118 1.63 -5.36 5.05
N TYR A 119 1.52 -6.18 6.10
CA TYR A 119 2.05 -7.54 6.08
C TYR A 119 1.09 -8.52 6.76
N TYR A 120 1.26 -9.80 6.43
CA TYR A 120 0.60 -10.94 7.03
C TYR A 120 1.57 -12.11 7.13
N VAL A 121 1.52 -12.86 8.24
CA VAL A 121 2.30 -14.09 8.42
C VAL A 121 1.34 -15.26 8.63
N GLY A 122 1.51 -16.34 7.88
CA GLY A 122 0.71 -17.57 7.98
C GLY A 122 1.57 -18.83 8.04
N GLY A 123 0.92 -19.98 8.26
CA GLY A 123 1.55 -21.31 8.42
C GLY A 123 1.69 -21.76 9.88
N ASP A 124 2.68 -22.60 10.20
CA ASP A 124 3.05 -22.92 11.58
C ASP A 124 3.69 -21.69 12.22
N THR A 125 2.85 -20.88 12.87
CA THR A 125 3.23 -19.65 13.54
C THR A 125 3.58 -19.85 15.00
N THR A 126 3.98 -21.06 15.44
CA THR A 126 4.38 -21.27 16.85
C THR A 126 5.43 -20.22 17.24
N GLY A 127 5.16 -19.38 18.25
CA GLY A 127 6.05 -18.29 18.66
C GLY A 127 5.99 -17.00 17.82
N ILE A 128 5.12 -16.91 16.82
CA ILE A 128 4.79 -15.71 16.03
C ILE A 128 3.37 -15.30 16.39
N THR A 129 3.16 -14.00 16.65
CA THR A 129 1.79 -13.48 16.80
C THR A 129 1.15 -13.43 15.41
N ASP A 130 0.45 -14.52 15.06
CA ASP A 130 -0.40 -14.58 13.87
C ASP A 130 -1.32 -13.34 13.87
N THR A 131 -1.31 -12.64 12.76
CA THR A 131 -2.19 -11.51 12.56
C THR A 131 -3.39 -12.03 11.80
N ASN A 132 -4.48 -12.41 12.47
CA ASN A 132 -5.78 -12.77 11.83
C ASN A 132 -6.31 -11.72 10.80
N ASN A 133 -5.61 -10.59 10.64
CA ASN A 133 -5.84 -9.52 9.71
C ASN A 133 -4.49 -8.85 9.34
N PRO A 134 -4.22 -8.51 8.06
CA PRO A 134 -3.05 -7.73 7.69
C PRO A 134 -2.86 -6.48 8.56
N LYS A 135 -1.68 -6.33 9.18
CA LYS A 135 -1.36 -5.16 10.01
C LYS A 135 -0.87 -4.01 9.15
N ALA A 136 -1.28 -2.78 9.48
CA ALA A 136 -0.69 -1.56 8.92
C ALA A 136 0.67 -1.31 9.58
N ALA A 137 1.57 -0.68 8.82
CA ALA A 137 2.94 -0.39 9.19
C ALA A 137 3.80 -1.65 9.34
N TYR A 138 4.83 -1.70 8.49
CA TYR A 138 5.73 -2.82 8.40
C TYR A 138 6.71 -2.83 9.59
N SER A 139 6.49 -3.77 10.51
CA SER A 139 7.39 -4.08 11.62
C SER A 139 8.07 -5.40 11.32
N SER A 140 9.39 -5.49 11.50
CA SER A 140 10.10 -6.76 11.34
C SER A 140 9.49 -7.79 12.28
N VAL A 141 8.92 -8.86 11.73
CA VAL A 141 8.38 -9.97 12.52
C VAL A 141 9.49 -11.00 12.64
N THR A 142 10.14 -11.00 13.79
CA THR A 142 11.07 -12.05 14.21
C THR A 142 10.27 -13.14 14.90
N GLY A 143 10.21 -14.32 14.28
CA GLY A 143 9.49 -15.48 14.76
C GLY A 143 10.40 -16.64 15.10
N SER A 144 9.99 -17.50 16.04
CA SER A 144 10.69 -18.74 16.38
C SER A 144 9.74 -19.91 16.23
N THR A 145 9.66 -20.53 15.05
CA THR A 145 8.88 -21.76 14.86
C THR A 145 9.64 -22.97 15.43
N THR A 146 8.92 -24.05 15.72
CA THR A 146 9.49 -25.35 16.08
C THR A 146 10.44 -25.84 14.98
N GLY A 147 11.75 -25.92 15.28
CA GLY A 147 12.79 -26.37 14.35
C GLY A 147 13.50 -25.26 13.54
N ALA A 148 13.14 -23.99 13.72
CA ALA A 148 13.94 -22.87 13.23
C ALA A 148 14.88 -22.35 14.33
N THR A 149 16.04 -21.80 13.95
CA THR A 149 16.90 -21.07 14.90
C THR A 149 16.10 -19.92 15.51
N PRO A 150 16.02 -19.78 16.84
CA PRO A 150 15.31 -18.69 17.49
C PRO A 150 15.76 -17.33 16.93
N GLY A 151 14.83 -16.51 16.43
CA GLY A 151 15.12 -15.17 15.89
C GLY A 151 15.18 -15.04 14.36
N ALA A 152 14.69 -16.02 13.60
CA ALA A 152 14.57 -15.88 12.15
C ALA A 152 13.54 -14.79 11.78
N THR A 153 13.98 -13.78 11.02
CA THR A 153 13.12 -12.73 10.48
C THR A 153 12.33 -13.29 9.31
N ILE A 154 11.00 -13.40 9.44
CA ILE A 154 10.14 -13.90 8.35
C ILE A 154 9.66 -12.73 7.51
N CYS A 155 9.16 -11.67 8.13
CA CYS A 155 8.99 -10.36 7.48
C CYS A 155 10.15 -9.43 7.88
N GLY A 156 10.92 -8.95 6.90
CA GLY A 156 12.11 -8.09 7.06
C GLY A 156 11.87 -6.65 7.55
N LYS A 157 12.88 -5.80 7.38
CA LYS A 157 12.93 -4.35 7.03
C LYS A 157 12.63 -4.01 5.56
N ILE A 158 11.71 -3.13 5.17
CA ILE A 158 11.72 -2.54 3.82
C ILE A 158 12.22 -1.13 4.08
N SER A 159 13.44 -0.90 3.61
CA SER A 159 14.18 0.36 3.74
C SER A 159 13.58 1.46 2.89
#